data_AF-A0A8A2VKA9-F1
#
_entry.id   AF-A0A8A2VKA9-F1
#
_cell.length_a   1.000
_cell.length_b   1.000
_cell.length_c   1.000
_cell.angle_alpha   90.00
_cell.angle_beta   90.00
_cell.angle_gamma   90.00
#
_symmetry.space_group_name_H-M   'P 1'
#
loop_
_entity.id
_entity.type
_entity.pdbx_description
1 polymer ?
#
loop_
_entity_poly.entity_id
_entity_poly.type
_entity_poly.pdbx_seq_one_letter_code
_entity_poly.pdbx_strand_id
1 'polypeptide(L)' 'MLQNLGALGIVGLLLLIAGIGLIAYQNLLIAAGMALIVAGLGLVVKSLISGMLQNFGMF' A
#
# COMPACT_ATOMS: atom_id res chain seq x y z
N MET A 1 -5.19 11.22 3.91
CA MET A 1 -4.56 10.83 2.63
C MET A 1 -5.53 10.16 1.67
N LEU A 2 -6.53 9.39 2.15
CA LEU A 2 -7.53 8.73 1.29
C LEU A 2 -8.26 9.68 0.32
N GLN A 3 -8.43 10.96 0.70
CA GLN A 3 -9.03 12.00 -0.14
C GLN A 3 -8.14 12.42 -1.34
N ASN A 4 -6.83 12.14 -1.30
CA ASN A 4 -5.87 12.48 -2.36
C ASN A 4 -5.50 11.27 -3.24
N LEU A 5 -6.11 10.10 -3.02
CA LEU A 5 -5.80 8.87 -3.79
C LEU A 5 -6.25 8.94 -5.25
N GLY A 6 -7.15 9.86 -5.59
CA GLY A 6 -7.85 9.86 -6.88
C GLY A 6 -8.67 8.59 -7.10
N ALA A 7 -9.42 8.52 -8.20
CA ALA A 7 -10.26 7.36 -8.51
C ALA A 7 -9.43 6.06 -8.61
N LEU A 8 -8.24 6.13 -9.21
CA LEU A 8 -7.36 4.97 -9.37
C LEU A 8 -6.78 4.46 -8.04
N GLY A 9 -6.41 5.34 -7.12
CA GLY A 9 -5.89 4.91 -5.82
C GLY A 9 -6.96 4.25 -4.95
N ILE A 10 -8.22 4.68 -5.07
CA ILE A 10 -9.35 4.01 -4.40
C ILE A 10 -9.58 2.62 -5.00
N VAL A 11 -9.60 2.48 -6.33
CA VAL A 11 -9.73 1.17 -7.00
C VAL A 11 -8.58 0.24 -6.60
N GLY A 12 -7.34 0.75 -6.58
CA GLY A 12 -6.18 -0.02 -6.13
C GLY A 12 -6.30 -0.49 -4.68
N LEU A 13 -6.79 0.37 -3.78
CA LEU A 13 -7.03 0.00 -2.38
C LEU A 13 -8.11 -1.08 -2.23
N LEU A 14 -9.20 -0.99 -3.01
CA LEU A 14 -10.23 -2.01 -3.02
C LEU A 14 -9.71 -3.36 -3.52
N LEU A 15 -8.91 -3.36 -4.60
CA LEU A 15 -8.27 -4.58 -5.11
C LEU A 15 -7.30 -5.18 -4.10
N LEU A 16 -6.54 -4.36 -3.40
CA LEU A 16 -5.62 -4.80 -2.34
C LEU A 16 -6.39 -5.49 -1.21
N ILE A 17 -7.47 -4.88 -0.72
CA ILE A 17 -8.30 -5.46 0.35
C ILE A 17 -8.97 -6.75 -0.15
N ALA A 18 -9.49 -6.75 -1.38
CA ALA A 18 -10.10 -7.93 -1.99
C ALA A 18 -9.10 -9.09 -2.13
N GLY A 19 -7.88 -8.82 -2.58
CA GLY A 19 -6.83 -9.83 -2.72
C GLY A 19 -6.42 -10.44 -1.39
N ILE A 20 -6.21 -9.61 -0.35
CA ILE A 20 -5.92 -10.10 1.00
C ILE A 20 -7.10 -10.91 1.55
N GLY A 21 -8.33 -10.44 1.34
CA GLY A 21 -9.54 -11.15 1.75
C GLY A 21 -9.71 -12.51 1.07
N LEU A 22 -9.37 -12.61 -0.22
CA LEU A 22 -9.40 -13.86 -0.97
C LEU A 22 -8.36 -14.85 -0.44
N ILE A 23 -7.14 -14.40 -0.13
CA ILE A 23 -6.11 -15.26 0.47
C ILE A 23 -6.51 -15.68 1.89
N ALA A 24 -7.14 -14.77 2.65
CA ALA A 24 -7.61 -15.02 4.02
C ALA A 24 -8.65 -16.14 4.09
N TYR A 25 -9.45 -16.31 3.03
CA TYR A 25 -10.40 -17.42 2.91
C TYR A 25 -9.70 -18.78 2.89
N GLN A 26 -8.51 -18.87 2.31
CA GLN A 26 -7.75 -20.11 2.20
C GLN A 26 -6.79 -20.33 3.39
N ASN A 27 -6.08 -19.28 3.82
CA ASN A 27 -5.15 -19.36 4.94
C ASN A 27 -4.90 -17.97 5.55
N LEU A 28 -5.34 -17.80 6.81
CA LEU A 28 -5.23 -16.54 7.53
C LEU A 28 -3.77 -16.12 7.81
N LEU A 29 -2.88 -17.09 8.03
CA LEU A 29 -1.47 -16.83 8.31
C LEU A 29 -0.75 -16.29 7.06
N ILE A 30 -1.06 -16.84 5.89
CA ILE A 30 -0.51 -16.37 4.61
C ILE A 30 -1.04 -14.97 4.30
N ALA A 31 -2.34 -14.73 4.52
CA ALA A 31 -2.94 -13.41 4.31
C ALA A 31 -2.31 -12.34 5.21
N ALA A 32 -2.04 -12.67 6.48
CA ALA A 32 -1.32 -11.78 7.39
C ALA A 32 0.11 -11.48 6.89
N GLY A 33 0.84 -12.50 6.43
CA GLY A 33 2.16 -12.32 5.82
C GLY A 33 2.12 -11.41 4.59
N MET A 34 1.14 -11.61 3.70
CA MET A 34 0.94 -10.77 2.51
C MET A 34 0.58 -9.32 2.87
N ALA A 35 -0.28 -9.12 3.88
CA ALA A 35 -0.63 -7.80 4.35
C ALA A 35 0.60 -7.04 4.90
N LEU A 36 1.49 -7.74 5.62
CA LEU A 36 2.74 -7.16 6.12
C LEU A 36 3.69 -6.78 4.98
N ILE A 37 3.82 -7.62 3.95
CA ILE A 37 4.63 -7.31 2.75
C ILE A 37 4.13 -6.02 2.09
N VAL A 38 2.82 -5.94 1.85
CA VAL A 38 2.19 -4.79 1.20
C VAL A 38 2.34 -3.52 2.05
N ALA A 39 2.15 -3.62 3.37
CA ALA A 39 2.37 -2.50 4.29
C ALA A 39 3.83 -2.02 4.25
N GLY A 40 4.79 -2.95 4.28
CA GLY A 40 6.22 -2.65 4.17
C GLY A 40 6.57 -1.96 2.85
N LEU A 41 6.04 -2.45 1.72
CA LEU A 41 6.21 -1.80 0.42
C LEU A 41 5.66 -0.37 0.42
N GLY A 42 4.50 -0.13 1.02
CA GLY A 42 3.94 1.21 1.16
C GLY A 42 4.87 2.16 1.94
N LEU A 43 5.50 1.66 3.00
CA LEU A 43 6.49 2.43 3.78
C LEU A 43 7.75 2.73 2.95
N VAL A 44 8.27 1.75 2.21
CA VAL A 44 9.43 1.93 1.32
C VAL A 44 9.12 2.96 0.23
N VAL A 45 7.99 2.83 -0.47
CA VAL A 45 7.61 3.79 -1.50
C VAL A 45 7.46 5.20 -0.90
N LYS A 46 6.85 5.32 0.27
CA LYS A 46 6.73 6.62 0.96
C LYS A 46 8.10 7.21 1.29
N SER A 47 9.05 6.43 1.81
CA SER A 47 10.38 6.95 2.13
C SER A 47 11.16 7.35 0.89
N LEU A 48 11.05 6.59 -0.21
CA LEU A 48 11.65 6.94 -1.50
C LEU A 48 11.09 8.25 -2.05
N ILE A 49 9.76 8.41 -2.06
CA ILE A 49 9.12 9.65 -2.54
C ILE A 49 9.51 10.82 -1.64
N SER A 50 9.47 10.67 -0.32
CA SER A 50 9.86 11.73 0.61
C SER A 50 11.33 12.15 0.41
N GLY A 51 12.26 11.20 0.30
CA GLY A 51 13.68 11.50 0.05
C GLY A 51 13.91 12.16 -1.31
N MET A 52 13.19 11.71 -2.34
CA MET A 52 13.23 12.32 -3.67
C MET A 52 12.74 13.78 -3.63
N LEU A 53 11.60 14.05 -3.01
CA LEU A 53 11.04 15.41 -2.92
C LEU A 53 11.93 16.33 -2.09
N GLN A 54 12.59 15.81 -1.05
CA GLN A 54 13.59 16.54 -0.28
C GLN A 54 14.80 16.92 -1.13
N ASN A 55 15.29 16.02 -2.00
CA ASN A 55 16.35 16.33 -2.96
C ASN A 55 15.94 17.40 -3.99
N PHE A 56 14.65 17.56 -4.26
CA PHE A 56 14.11 18.62 -5.10
C PHE A 56 13.83 19.94 -4.35
N GLY A 57 14.20 20.03 -3.05
CA GLY A 57 13.98 21.23 -2.23
C GLY A 57 12.51 21.50 -1.90
N MET A 58 11.62 20.51 -2.10
CA MET A 58 10.20 20.61 -1.74
C MET A 58 9.91 20.30 -0.26
N PHE A 59 10.95 20.09 0.56
CA PHE A 59 10.91 19.92 2.02
C PHE A 59 12.21 20.38 2.67
#